data_AF-A0A4Q7AYG6-F1
#
_entry.id   AF-A0A4Q7AYG6-F1
#
_cell.length_a   1.000
_cell.length_b   1.000
_cell.length_c   1.000
_cell.angle_alpha   90.00
_cell.angle_beta   90.00
_cell.angle_gamma   90.00
#
_symmetry.space_group_name_H-M   'P 1'
#
loop_
_entity.id
_entity.type
_entity.pdbx_description
1 polymer ?
#
loop_
_entity_poly.entity_id
_entity_poly.type
_entity_poly.pdbx_seq_one_letter_code
_entity_poly.pdbx_strand_id
1 'polypeptide(L)'
;MLIDFQHEQQKKFDALAFEILQQPSAYLSFDCISDFYQADWLQQFPKGTVWSATGLDDGAEEYCIRIEYKTQFLWIDYAENRLSVLYEKAGEKHLYQS
;
A
#
# COMPACT_ATOMS: atom_id res chain seq x y z
N MET A 1 -15.90 -14.76 -17.24
CA MET A 1 -14.78 -15.49 -17.85
C MET A 1 -13.54 -15.31 -16.96
N LEU A 2 -12.53 -16.19 -16.99
CA LEU A 2 -11.35 -16.06 -16.10
C LEU A 2 -10.59 -14.75 -16.32
N ILE A 3 -10.57 -14.26 -17.56
CA ILE A 3 -9.98 -12.98 -17.95
C ILE A 3 -10.73 -11.80 -17.30
N ASP A 4 -12.07 -11.78 -17.35
CA ASP A 4 -12.85 -10.70 -16.72
C ASP A 4 -12.61 -10.67 -15.21
N PHE A 5 -12.58 -11.84 -14.57
CA PHE A 5 -12.32 -11.92 -13.13
C PHE A 5 -10.94 -11.34 -12.76
N GLN A 6 -9.90 -11.65 -13.54
CA GLN A 6 -8.57 -11.09 -13.28
C GLN A 6 -8.49 -9.59 -13.50
N HIS A 7 -9.25 -9.03 -14.45
CA HIS A 7 -9.33 -7.59 -14.67
C HIS A 7 -10.08 -6.90 -13.53
N GLU A 8 -11.18 -7.48 -13.05
CA GLU A 8 -11.93 -6.91 -11.92
C GLU A 8 -11.10 -6.91 -10.63
N GLN A 9 -10.31 -7.97 -10.38
CA GLN A 9 -9.39 -7.98 -9.24
C GLN A 9 -8.30 -6.89 -9.36
N GLN A 10 -7.75 -6.66 -10.56
CA GLN A 10 -6.79 -5.58 -10.80
C GLN A 10 -7.42 -4.20 -10.54
N LYS A 11 -8.63 -3.95 -11.06
CA LYS A 11 -9.37 -2.71 -10.77
C LYS A 11 -9.64 -2.51 -9.28
N LYS A 12 -9.94 -3.59 -8.56
CA LYS A 12 -10.14 -3.54 -7.10
C LYS A 12 -8.87 -3.10 -6.37
N PHE A 13 -7.71 -3.61 -6.78
CA PHE A 13 -6.42 -3.12 -6.26
C PHE A 13 -6.24 -1.64 -6.59
N ASP A 14 -6.42 -1.27 -7.86
CA ASP A 14 -6.23 0.09 -8.35
C ASP A 14 -7.09 1.11 -7.58
N ALA A 15 -8.34 0.76 -7.29
CA ALA A 15 -9.26 1.63 -6.56
C ALA A 15 -8.76 1.90 -5.13
N LEU A 16 -8.43 0.86 -4.37
CA LEU A 16 -7.96 1.01 -2.99
C LEU A 16 -6.59 1.69 -2.93
N ALA A 17 -5.68 1.33 -3.84
CA ALA A 17 -4.39 1.98 -4.05
C ALA A 17 -4.55 3.50 -4.24
N PHE A 18 -5.49 3.91 -5.09
CA PHE A 18 -5.75 5.31 -5.38
C PHE A 18 -6.40 6.04 -4.20
N GLU A 19 -7.31 5.39 -3.47
CA GLU A 19 -7.91 5.96 -2.26
C GLU A 19 -6.85 6.24 -1.18
N ILE A 20 -5.94 5.28 -0.94
CA ILE A 20 -4.81 5.48 0.00
C ILE A 20 -3.93 6.65 -0.46
N LEU A 21 -3.65 6.75 -1.76
CA LEU A 21 -2.83 7.84 -2.30
C LEU A 21 -3.50 9.22 -2.18
N GLN A 22 -4.83 9.30 -2.34
CA GLN A 22 -5.57 10.55 -2.22
C GLN A 22 -5.83 10.96 -0.77
N GLN A 23 -5.95 10.01 0.15
CA GLN A 23 -6.26 10.26 1.56
C GLN A 23 -5.36 9.47 2.51
N PRO A 24 -4.02 9.63 2.43
CA PRO A 24 -3.09 8.76 3.14
C PRO A 24 -3.26 8.82 4.66
N SER A 25 -3.62 9.97 5.24
CA SER A 25 -3.88 10.09 6.68
C SER A 25 -5.10 9.30 7.18
N ALA A 26 -6.03 8.91 6.30
CA ALA A 26 -7.16 8.04 6.67
C ALA A 26 -6.76 6.56 6.78
N TYR A 27 -5.61 6.17 6.20
CA TYR A 27 -5.16 4.79 6.11
C TYR A 27 -3.83 4.54 6.85
N LEU A 28 -2.96 5.54 6.89
CA LEU A 28 -1.56 5.47 7.30
C LEU A 28 -1.37 6.35 8.53
N SER A 29 -1.86 5.84 9.66
CA SER A 29 -1.71 6.45 10.99
C SER A 29 -1.29 5.35 11.95
N PHE A 30 -0.02 5.02 11.89
CA PHE A 30 0.61 3.95 12.64
C PHE A 30 1.57 4.52 13.68
N ASP A 31 1.51 3.97 14.89
CA ASP A 31 2.49 4.24 15.94
C ASP A 31 3.70 3.30 15.79
N CYS A 32 3.49 2.10 15.21
CA CYS A 32 4.54 1.14 14.94
C CYS A 32 4.25 0.24 13.73
N ILE A 33 5.26 -0.50 13.27
CA ILE A 33 5.13 -1.47 12.17
C ILE A 33 4.06 -2.55 12.42
N SER A 34 3.76 -2.87 13.68
CA SER A 34 2.75 -3.88 14.00
C SER A 34 1.32 -3.41 13.69
N ASP A 35 1.07 -2.10 13.77
CA ASP A 35 -0.24 -1.50 13.45
C ASP A 35 -0.56 -1.66 11.97
N PHE A 36 0.47 -1.56 11.12
CA PHE A 36 0.33 -1.85 9.70
C PHE A 36 -0.22 -3.26 9.47
N TYR A 37 0.36 -4.29 10.08
CA TYR A 37 -0.11 -5.67 9.91
C TYR A 37 -1.49 -5.94 10.52
N GLN A 38 -1.95 -5.09 11.43
CA GLN A 38 -3.28 -5.16 12.04
C GLN A 38 -4.34 -4.34 11.28
N ALA A 39 -3.95 -3.57 10.27
CA ALA A 39 -4.86 -2.70 9.55
C ALA A 39 -5.94 -3.49 8.77
N ASP A 40 -7.20 -3.33 9.16
CA ASP A 40 -8.34 -4.03 8.57
C ASP A 40 -8.47 -3.79 7.05
N TRP A 41 -8.07 -2.61 6.58
CA TRP A 41 -8.13 -2.26 5.16
C TRP A 41 -7.20 -3.11 4.29
N LEU A 42 -6.17 -3.77 4.85
CA LEU A 42 -5.34 -4.73 4.11
C LEU A 42 -6.18 -5.89 3.55
N GLN A 43 -7.20 -6.32 4.28
CA GLN A 43 -8.08 -7.41 3.85
C GLN A 43 -9.03 -7.00 2.71
N GLN A 44 -9.13 -5.70 2.42
CA GLN A 44 -9.94 -5.20 1.31
C GLN A 44 -9.24 -5.38 -0.04
N PHE A 45 -7.92 -5.59 -0.06
CA PHE A 45 -7.23 -5.92 -1.31
C PHE A 45 -7.71 -7.23 -1.94
N PRO A 46 -7.47 -7.44 -3.25
CA PRO A 46 -7.67 -8.73 -3.89
C PRO A 46 -6.97 -9.89 -3.17
N LYS A 47 -7.57 -11.08 -3.23
CA LYS A 47 -6.87 -12.31 -2.83
C LYS A 47 -5.63 -12.50 -3.72
N GLY A 48 -4.49 -12.78 -3.09
CA GLY A 48 -3.19 -12.90 -3.76
C GLY A 48 -2.37 -11.61 -3.76
N THR A 49 -2.88 -10.51 -3.18
CA THR A 49 -2.04 -9.36 -2.82
C THR A 49 -1.03 -9.79 -1.76
N VAL A 50 0.21 -9.36 -1.95
CA VAL A 50 1.31 -9.57 -1.00
C VAL A 50 1.66 -8.22 -0.40
N TRP A 51 1.90 -8.19 0.91
CA TRP A 51 2.39 -7.01 1.59
C TRP A 51 3.52 -7.35 2.55
N SER A 52 4.44 -6.41 2.68
CA SER A 52 5.62 -6.52 3.54
C SER A 52 6.02 -5.14 4.01
N ALA A 53 6.51 -5.04 5.24
CA ALA A 53 7.13 -3.85 5.76
C ALA A 53 8.56 -4.18 6.19
N THR A 54 9.49 -3.26 5.91
CA THR A 54 10.89 -3.40 6.29
C THR A 54 11.32 -2.13 7.01
N GLY A 55 11.68 -2.27 8.28
CA GLY A 55 12.39 -1.27 9.07
C GLY A 55 13.90 -1.53 9.07
N LEU A 56 14.68 -0.55 9.49
CA LEU A 56 16.13 -0.69 9.66
C LEU A 56 16.54 -1.45 10.95
N ASP A 57 15.64 -1.59 11.93
CA ASP A 57 15.88 -2.24 13.23
C ASP A 57 14.57 -2.81 13.85
N ASP A 58 14.67 -3.65 14.88
CA ASP A 58 13.58 -4.37 15.56
C ASP A 58 12.61 -3.46 16.37
N GLY A 59 12.80 -2.13 16.29
CA GLY A 59 11.93 -1.09 16.86
C GLY A 59 11.82 0.14 15.95
N ALA A 60 12.01 -0.03 14.64
CA ALA A 60 12.15 1.10 13.72
C ALA A 60 10.91 2.02 13.69
N GLU A 61 11.15 3.29 14.02
CA GLU A 61 10.21 4.42 13.88
C GLU A 61 10.05 4.85 12.40
N GLU A 62 10.97 4.39 11.54
CA GLU A 62 10.95 4.58 10.09
C GLU A 62 10.93 3.22 9.39
N TYR A 63 9.98 3.03 8.48
CA TYR A 63 9.88 1.79 7.73
C TYR A 63 9.26 2.01 6.35
N CYS A 64 9.63 1.12 5.43
CA CYS A 64 9.08 1.10 4.09
C CYS A 64 8.06 -0.04 3.98
N ILE A 65 6.85 0.27 3.53
CA ILE A 65 5.83 -0.71 3.21
C ILE A 65 5.79 -0.90 1.70
N ARG A 66 5.69 -2.16 1.29
CA ARG A 66 5.40 -2.54 -0.09
C ARG A 66 4.17 -3.42 -0.13
N ILE A 67 3.18 -3.03 -0.94
CA ILE A 67 1.96 -3.79 -1.21
C ILE A 67 1.90 -4.04 -2.71
N GLU A 68 1.79 -5.29 -3.15
CA GLU A 68 1.85 -5.65 -4.56
C GLU A 68 0.76 -6.62 -4.97
N TYR A 69 0.26 -6.42 -6.19
CA TYR A 69 -0.65 -7.33 -6.87
C TYR A 69 -0.29 -7.39 -8.35
N LYS A 70 0.28 -8.53 -8.77
CA LYS A 70 0.78 -8.74 -10.13
C LYS A 70 1.78 -7.64 -10.56
N THR A 71 1.35 -6.70 -11.40
CA THR A 71 2.17 -5.63 -11.98
C THR A 71 1.86 -4.26 -11.36
N GLN A 72 1.03 -4.22 -10.31
CA GLN A 72 0.64 -3.02 -9.59
C GLN A 72 1.28 -3.05 -8.21
N PHE A 73 1.76 -1.90 -7.73
CA PHE A 73 2.28 -1.82 -6.38
C PHE A 73 2.10 -0.44 -5.75
N LEU A 74 1.95 -0.46 -4.42
CA LEU A 74 2.14 0.69 -3.55
C LEU A 74 3.49 0.56 -2.86
N TRP A 75 4.23 1.66 -2.83
CA TRP A 75 5.40 1.84 -2.01
C TRP A 75 5.17 3.02 -1.08
N ILE A 76 5.31 2.79 0.21
CA ILE A 76 5.05 3.78 1.25
C ILE A 76 6.33 3.92 2.05
N ASP A 77 6.87 5.14 2.08
CA ASP A 77 7.92 5.55 3.01
C ASP A 77 7.23 6.21 4.19
N TYR A 78 7.31 5.58 5.35
CA TYR A 78 6.62 5.99 6.56
C TYR A 78 7.64 6.30 7.67
N ALA A 79 7.58 7.53 8.18
CA ALA A 79 8.36 8.01 9.31
C ALA A 79 7.53 9.04 10.10
N GLU A 80 7.91 9.32 11.35
CA GLU A 80 7.17 10.20 12.27
C GLU A 80 6.69 11.53 11.64
N ASN A 81 7.53 12.15 10.81
CA ASN A 81 7.26 13.45 10.17
C ASN A 81 7.37 13.41 8.64
N ARG A 82 7.36 12.23 8.03
CA ARG A 82 7.48 12.08 6.59
C ARG A 82 6.60 10.93 6.13
N LEU A 83 5.69 11.25 5.21
CA LEU A 83 4.87 10.25 4.55
C LEU A 83 4.94 10.44 3.05
N SER A 84 5.43 9.43 2.35
CA SER A 84 5.38 9.39 0.88
C SER A 84 4.67 8.13 0.43
N VAL A 85 3.75 8.27 -0.53
CA VAL A 85 3.04 7.14 -1.14
C VAL A 85 3.26 7.20 -2.64
N LEU A 86 3.92 6.18 -3.18
CA LEU A 86 4.06 5.94 -4.61
C LEU A 86 3.14 4.80 -5.01
N TYR A 87 2.21 5.07 -5.92
CA TYR A 87 1.45 4.05 -6.61
C TYR A 87 1.96 3.92 -8.04
N GLU A 88 2.30 2.69 -8.45
CA GLU A 88 2.65 2.39 -9.83
C GLU A 88 1.76 1.31 -10.43
N LYS A 89 1.26 1.56 -11.64
CA LYS A 89 0.56 0.58 -12.47
C LYS A 89 1.08 0.66 -13.89
N ALA A 90 1.56 -0.46 -14.43
CA ALA A 90 2.02 -0.54 -15.83
C ALA A 90 3.01 0.58 -16.24
N GLY A 91 3.87 1.03 -15.32
CA GLY A 91 4.82 2.12 -15.53
C GLY A 91 4.28 3.55 -15.32
N GLU A 92 2.98 3.72 -15.12
CA GLU A 92 2.38 5.00 -14.70
C GLU A 92 2.57 5.17 -13.19
N LYS A 93 3.19 6.29 -12.78
CA LYS A 93 3.50 6.59 -11.38
C LYS A 93 2.65 7.75 -10.87
N HIS A 94 2.05 7.56 -9.71
CA HIS A 94 1.33 8.57 -8.96
C HIS A 94 2.00 8.74 -7.59
N LEU A 95 2.25 9.97 -7.18
CA LEU A 95 3.00 10.27 -5.96
C LEU A 95 2.24 11.23 -5.05
N TYR A 96 2.22 10.90 -3.77
CA TYR A 96 1.88 11.80 -2.66
C TYR A 96 3.10 11.98 -1.76
N GLN A 97 3.32 13.19 -1.24
CA GLN A 97 4.33 13.49 -0.23
C GLN A 97 3.78 14.54 0.76
N SER A 98 4.01 14.32 2.05
CA SER A 98 3.75 15.28 3.14
C SER A 98 4.92 15.38 4.11
#